data_AF-A0A522GT84-F1
#
_entry.id   AF-A0A522GT84-F1
#
_cell.length_a   1.000
_cell.length_b   1.000
_cell.length_c   1.000
_cell.angle_alpha   90.00
_cell.angle_beta   90.00
_cell.angle_gamma   90.00
#
_symmetry.space_group_name_H-M   'P 1'
#
loop_
_entity.id
_entity.type
_entity.pdbx_description
1 polymer ?
#
loop_
_entity_poly.entity_id
_entity_poly.type
_entity_poly.pdbx_seq_one_letter_code
_entity_poly.pdbx_strand_id
1 'polypeptide(L)'
;MRTNQVTRKQTRRREVNRRSLLTLTAAGVGALFSLPARAHPDPVAHDTEKRSFIDLKKVGAQHRVHTLRHTLGGYHVVTADGHHAEFSETNLRFSVDSSALGPHRGKPVILPAGHFGDRALVFFAAPEEISAFVKLLT
;
A
#
# COMPACT_ATOMS: atom_id res chain seq x y z
N MET A 1 -56.09 -42.89 28.34
CA MET A 1 -57.30 -42.04 28.38
C MET A 1 -57.03 -40.75 27.60
N ARG A 2 -57.92 -40.45 26.64
CA ARG A 2 -58.29 -39.14 26.04
C ARG A 2 -57.21 -38.30 25.32
N THR A 3 -57.16 -38.27 23.97
CA THR A 3 -57.91 -37.40 22.99
C THR A 3 -57.50 -35.91 23.09
N ASN A 4 -57.16 -35.14 22.05
CA ASN A 4 -57.73 -34.92 20.71
C ASN A 4 -56.78 -33.97 19.92
N GLN A 5 -56.45 -34.16 18.64
CA GLN A 5 -57.17 -33.77 17.40
C GLN A 5 -57.03 -32.28 16.96
N VAL A 6 -57.07 -32.10 15.63
CA VAL A 6 -57.43 -30.89 14.83
C VAL A 6 -56.26 -29.96 14.43
N THR A 7 -56.06 -29.46 13.18
CA THR A 7 -56.29 -29.87 11.78
C THR A 7 -55.54 -28.85 10.89
N ARG A 8 -55.15 -29.26 9.66
CA ARG A 8 -55.25 -28.48 8.39
C ARG A 8 -54.74 -27.03 8.34
N LYS A 9 -53.77 -26.75 7.45
CA LYS A 9 -53.98 -26.12 6.12
C LYS A 9 -52.67 -25.61 5.53
N GLN A 10 -52.61 -25.66 4.19
CA GLN A 10 -51.85 -24.76 3.31
C GLN A 10 -50.32 -24.89 3.42
N THR A 11 -49.55 -25.12 2.36
CA THR A 11 -49.69 -24.49 1.06
C THR A 11 -48.78 -25.23 0.08
N ARG A 12 -49.29 -25.52 -1.11
CA ARG A 12 -48.48 -25.74 -2.32
C ARG A 12 -47.34 -24.71 -2.34
N ARG A 13 -46.09 -25.16 -2.31
CA ARG A 13 -44.96 -24.32 -2.70
C ARG A 13 -44.06 -25.09 -3.65
N ARG A 14 -44.37 -24.84 -4.93
CA ARG A 14 -43.49 -24.86 -6.11
C ARG A 14 -42.38 -25.91 -6.10
N GLU A 15 -42.69 -26.97 -6.82
CA GLU A 15 -41.78 -27.76 -7.65
C GLU A 15 -40.64 -26.88 -8.20
N VAL A 16 -39.45 -27.01 -7.59
CA VAL A 16 -38.22 -26.38 -8.05
C VAL A 16 -37.69 -27.27 -9.16
N ASN A 17 -37.92 -26.83 -10.39
CA ASN A 17 -37.43 -27.45 -11.62
C ASN A 17 -35.89 -27.54 -11.57
N ARG A 18 -35.38 -28.73 -11.25
CA ARG A 18 -33.96 -29.08 -11.28
C ARG A 18 -33.55 -29.35 -12.73
N ARG A 19 -33.02 -28.33 -13.40
CA ARG A 19 -32.19 -28.51 -14.60
C ARG A 19 -30.99 -27.56 -14.55
N SER A 20 -30.07 -27.85 -13.64
CA SER A 20 -28.71 -27.31 -13.71
C SER A 20 -27.91 -28.18 -14.67
N LEU A 21 -27.80 -27.72 -15.91
CA LEU A 21 -26.82 -28.20 -16.87
C LEU A 21 -25.47 -27.59 -16.50
N LEU A 22 -24.62 -28.41 -15.90
CA LEU A 22 -23.19 -28.14 -15.71
C LEU A 22 -22.51 -28.29 -17.07
N THR A 23 -22.35 -27.19 -17.79
CA THR A 23 -21.37 -27.10 -18.87
C THR A 23 -20.06 -26.56 -18.28
N LEU A 24 -19.17 -27.50 -17.95
CA LEU A 24 -17.76 -27.25 -17.73
C LEU A 24 -17.12 -26.94 -19.09
N THR A 25 -16.93 -25.66 -19.38
CA THR A 25 -15.94 -25.24 -20.39
C THR A 25 -14.65 -24.87 -19.68
N ALA A 26 -13.73 -25.83 -19.68
CA ALA A 26 -12.32 -25.55 -19.47
C ALA A 26 -11.81 -24.73 -20.66
N ALA A 27 -11.42 -23.48 -20.41
CA ALA A 27 -10.68 -22.69 -21.39
C ALA A 27 -9.77 -21.68 -20.67
N GLY A 28 -8.46 -21.88 -20.81
CA GLY A 28 -7.49 -20.78 -20.83
C GLY A 28 -6.80 -20.41 -19.51
N VAL A 29 -5.88 -21.25 -19.05
CA VAL A 29 -4.69 -20.73 -18.34
C VAL A 29 -3.78 -20.12 -19.41
N GLY A 30 -3.78 -18.80 -19.55
CA GLY A 30 -2.83 -18.12 -20.44
C GLY A 30 -3.32 -16.82 -21.06
N ALA A 31 -3.56 -15.78 -20.25
CA ALA A 31 -3.67 -14.41 -20.76
C ALA A 31 -3.48 -13.30 -19.69
N LEU A 32 -2.77 -13.55 -18.58
CA LEU A 32 -2.65 -12.55 -17.52
C LEU A 32 -1.58 -11.45 -17.76
N PHE A 33 -0.89 -11.45 -18.91
CA PHE A 33 0.22 -10.50 -19.15
C PHE A 33 0.22 -9.80 -20.52
N SER A 34 -0.94 -9.58 -21.13
CA SER A 34 -0.99 -8.74 -22.34
C SER A 34 -2.27 -7.93 -22.43
N LEU A 35 -2.45 -6.99 -21.50
CA LEU A 35 -3.14 -5.75 -21.86
C LEU A 35 -2.09 -4.80 -22.43
N PRO A 36 -2.16 -4.39 -23.72
CA PRO A 36 -1.41 -3.23 -24.16
C PRO A 36 -1.85 -2.06 -23.29
N ALA A 37 -0.88 -1.30 -22.76
CA ALA A 37 -1.16 -0.05 -22.08
C ALA A 37 -2.11 0.74 -22.96
N ARG A 38 -3.35 0.93 -22.48
CA ARG A 38 -4.34 1.76 -23.15
C ARG A 38 -3.64 3.10 -23.38
N ALA A 39 -3.49 3.51 -24.64
CA ALA A 39 -3.04 4.85 -24.95
C ALA A 39 -3.89 5.79 -24.10
N HIS A 40 -3.25 6.49 -23.17
CA HIS A 40 -3.92 7.51 -22.39
C HIS A 40 -4.53 8.49 -23.39
N PRO A 41 -5.83 8.85 -23.28
CA PRO A 41 -6.34 9.98 -24.04
C PRO A 41 -5.44 11.19 -23.76
N ASP A 42 -5.27 12.03 -24.78
CA ASP A 42 -4.42 13.24 -24.76
C ASP A 42 -4.43 13.91 -23.39
N PRO A 43 -3.29 14.44 -22.90
CA PRO A 43 -3.24 15.06 -21.60
C PRO A 43 -4.22 16.22 -21.61
N VAL A 44 -5.39 15.98 -20.99
CA VAL A 44 -6.19 17.05 -20.43
C VAL A 44 -5.18 17.83 -19.62
N ALA A 45 -4.98 19.10 -19.98
CA ALA A 45 -4.15 20.00 -19.21
C ALA A 45 -4.79 20.06 -17.82
N HIS A 46 -4.36 19.14 -16.95
CA HIS A 46 -4.44 19.34 -15.53
C HIS A 46 -3.64 20.60 -15.35
N ASP A 47 -4.36 21.69 -15.14
CA ASP A 47 -3.82 22.89 -14.52
C ASP A 47 -2.87 22.36 -13.46
N THR A 48 -1.58 22.54 -13.73
CA THR A 48 -0.53 21.98 -12.92
C THR A 48 -0.54 22.87 -11.70
N GLU A 49 -1.54 22.62 -10.84
CA GLU A 49 -1.56 23.05 -9.47
C GLU A 49 -0.21 22.56 -8.96
N LYS A 50 0.75 23.49 -8.94
CA LYS A 50 2.08 23.27 -8.43
C LYS A 50 1.85 22.88 -7.00
N ARG A 51 1.66 21.58 -6.74
CA ARG A 51 1.85 20.99 -5.43
C ARG A 51 3.23 21.48 -5.06
N SER A 52 3.27 22.39 -4.10
CA SER A 52 4.51 22.89 -3.52
C SER A 52 5.11 21.71 -2.78
N PHE A 53 5.79 20.85 -3.53
CA PHE A 53 6.59 19.79 -2.96
C PHE A 53 7.67 20.48 -2.15
N ILE A 54 7.74 20.12 -0.86
CA ILE A 54 8.78 20.61 0.04
C ILE A 54 10.12 20.24 -0.56
N ASP A 55 11.06 21.19 -0.56
CA ASP A 55 12.44 20.94 -0.94
C ASP A 55 13.12 20.08 0.14
N LEU A 56 13.23 18.78 -0.12
CA LEU A 56 13.74 17.79 0.83
C LEU A 56 15.23 18.01 1.16
N LYS A 57 15.93 18.85 0.40
CA LYS A 57 17.31 19.25 0.72
C LYS A 57 17.38 20.27 1.86
N LYS A 58 16.28 20.98 2.11
CA LYS A 58 16.19 22.07 3.10
C LYS A 58 15.52 21.68 4.41
N VAL A 59 15.06 20.44 4.52
CA VAL A 59 14.46 19.92 5.76
C VAL A 59 15.51 19.83 6.88
N GLY A 60 15.07 20.05 8.11
CA GLY A 60 15.93 20.04 9.28
C GLY A 60 16.49 18.66 9.65
N ALA A 61 17.42 18.63 10.60
CA ALA A 61 18.10 17.41 11.05
C ALA A 61 17.13 16.35 11.60
N GLN A 62 16.00 16.78 12.19
CA GLN A 62 14.93 15.93 12.69
C GLN A 62 14.21 15.09 11.61
N HIS A 63 14.38 15.45 10.33
CA HIS A 63 13.83 14.68 9.21
C HIS A 63 14.90 13.90 8.45
N ARG A 64 16.19 14.13 8.72
CA ARG A 64 17.26 13.44 8.01
C ARG A 64 17.54 12.12 8.70
N VAL A 65 17.35 11.01 7.99
CA VAL A 65 17.60 9.68 8.53
C VAL A 65 19.11 9.45 8.58
N HIS A 66 19.62 9.16 9.77
CA HIS A 66 21.01 8.80 10.02
C HIS A 66 21.20 7.28 10.05
N THR A 67 20.26 6.54 10.62
CA THR A 67 20.29 5.07 10.65
C THR A 67 18.89 4.53 10.41
N LEU A 68 18.81 3.45 9.63
CA LEU A 68 17.59 2.71 9.38
C LEU A 68 17.90 1.21 9.51
N ARG A 69 17.41 0.61 10.58
CA ARG A 69 17.63 -0.80 10.92
C ARG A 69 16.32 -1.57 10.88
N HIS A 70 16.30 -2.72 10.21
CA HIS A 70 15.16 -3.62 10.15
C HIS A 70 15.32 -4.73 11.19
N THR A 71 14.24 -5.02 11.91
CA THR A 71 14.10 -6.10 12.90
C THR A 71 12.87 -6.94 12.58
N LEU A 72 12.73 -8.08 13.26
CA LEU A 72 11.48 -8.83 13.22
C LEU A 72 10.35 -7.97 13.79
N GLY A 73 9.48 -7.46 12.92
CA GLY A 73 8.30 -6.67 13.29
C GLY A 73 8.36 -5.20 12.92
N GLY A 74 9.53 -4.66 12.52
CA GLY A 74 9.59 -3.24 12.16
C GLY A 74 10.95 -2.67 11.80
N TYR A 75 10.99 -1.34 11.85
CA TYR A 75 12.15 -0.52 11.54
C TYR A 75 12.47 0.41 12.70
N HIS A 76 13.73 0.43 13.10
CA HIS A 76 14.31 1.43 13.98
C HIS A 76 14.96 2.53 13.15
N VAL A 77 14.44 3.75 13.30
CA VAL A 77 14.91 4.95 12.64
C VAL A 77 15.62 5.82 13.66
N VAL A 78 16.83 6.26 13.32
CA VAL A 78 17.54 7.32 14.05
C VAL A 78 17.71 8.49 13.10
N THR A 79 17.26 9.67 13.51
CA THR A 79 17.43 10.91 12.74
C THR A 79 18.74 11.62 13.10
N ALA A 80 19.16 12.59 12.28
CA ALA A 80 20.45 13.24 12.40
C ALA A 80 20.58 14.13 13.65
N ASP A 81 19.46 14.49 14.28
CA ASP A 81 19.40 15.13 15.60
C ASP A 81 19.40 14.13 16.78
N GLY A 82 19.49 12.83 16.50
CA GLY A 82 19.55 11.77 17.50
C GLY A 82 18.21 11.27 18.00
N HIS A 83 17.08 11.68 17.40
CA HIS A 83 15.78 11.14 17.79
C HIS A 83 15.61 9.69 17.29
N HIS A 84 15.03 8.85 18.15
CA HIS A 84 14.75 7.44 17.88
C HIS A 84 13.25 7.24 17.65
N ALA A 85 12.88 6.57 16.56
CA ALA A 85 11.50 6.20 16.26
C ALA A 85 11.44 4.74 15.78
N GLU A 86 10.35 4.06 16.12
CA GLU A 86 10.07 2.70 15.69
C GLU A 86 8.79 2.68 14.86
N PHE A 87 8.82 1.96 13.75
CA PHE A 87 7.70 1.84 12.83
C PHE A 87 7.46 0.36 12.54
N SER A 88 6.20 -0.08 12.53
CA SER A 88 5.87 -1.42 12.02
C SER A 88 6.23 -1.54 10.54
N GLU A 89 6.46 -2.76 10.06
CA GLU A 89 6.81 -3.02 8.64
C GLU A 89 5.79 -2.44 7.65
N THR A 90 4.53 -2.29 8.07
CA THR A 90 3.45 -1.76 7.21
C THR A 90 3.27 -0.24 7.30
N ASN A 91 3.85 0.40 8.32
CA ASN A 91 3.71 1.84 8.57
C ASN A 91 4.89 2.65 8.04
N LEU A 92 6.05 2.04 7.80
CA LEU A 92 7.17 2.69 7.11
C LEU A 92 7.16 2.35 5.61
N ARG A 93 7.08 3.38 4.77
CA ARG A 93 7.13 3.23 3.31
C ARG A 93 8.43 3.82 2.77
N PHE A 94 8.89 3.29 1.66
CA PHE A 94 10.05 3.79 0.93
C PHE A 94 9.62 4.38 -0.42
N SER A 95 10.12 5.57 -0.71
CA SER A 95 9.94 6.26 -1.99
C SER A 95 11.28 6.70 -2.54
N VAL A 96 11.37 6.77 -3.86
CA VAL A 96 12.51 7.36 -4.56
C VAL A 96 12.07 8.70 -5.15
N ASP A 97 12.80 9.75 -4.83
CA ASP A 97 12.64 11.08 -5.42
C ASP A 97 13.99 11.56 -5.95
N SER A 98 14.22 11.32 -7.24
CA SER A 98 15.43 11.77 -7.95
C SER A 98 15.31 13.19 -8.50
N SER A 99 14.27 13.94 -8.12
CA SER A 99 14.03 15.29 -8.63
C SER A 99 15.00 16.32 -8.04
N ALA A 100 14.95 17.54 -8.57
CA ALA A 100 15.71 18.66 -8.02
C ALA A 100 15.30 19.00 -6.57
N LEU A 101 14.08 18.65 -6.15
CA LEU A 101 13.54 18.86 -4.80
C LEU A 101 13.68 17.62 -3.90
N GLY A 102 14.11 16.48 -4.45
CA GLY A 102 14.37 15.25 -3.72
C GLY A 102 15.53 15.39 -2.72
N PRO A 103 15.76 14.38 -1.85
CA PRO A 103 16.83 14.45 -0.85
C PRO A 103 18.22 14.50 -1.49
N HIS A 104 19.23 14.84 -0.68
CA HIS A 104 20.61 14.63 -1.10
C HIS A 104 20.93 13.13 -1.13
N ARG A 105 21.75 12.71 -2.10
CA ARG A 105 22.29 11.34 -2.15
C ARG A 105 22.98 10.96 -0.83
N GLY A 106 22.71 9.74 -0.37
CA GLY A 106 23.16 9.19 0.90
C GLY A 106 22.56 9.84 2.15
N LYS A 107 21.59 10.75 1.99
CA LYS A 107 20.94 11.48 3.09
C LYS A 107 19.41 11.35 2.98
N PRO A 108 18.87 10.14 3.19
CA PRO A 108 17.43 9.92 3.13
C PRO A 108 16.67 10.81 4.11
N VAL A 109 15.43 11.14 3.76
CA VAL A 109 14.56 12.04 4.53
C VAL A 109 13.27 11.33 4.91
N ILE A 110 12.87 11.41 6.18
CA ILE A 110 11.62 10.87 6.70
C ILE A 110 10.59 11.98 6.92
N LEU A 111 9.38 11.78 6.39
CA LEU A 111 8.23 12.65 6.59
C LEU A 111 7.01 11.85 7.08
N PRO A 112 6.12 12.44 7.88
CA PRO A 112 4.85 11.81 8.25
C PRO A 112 4.00 11.57 7.00
N ALA A 113 3.36 10.41 6.94
CA ALA A 113 2.56 9.95 5.81
C ALA A 113 1.09 9.78 6.21
N GLY A 114 0.38 10.91 6.38
CA GLY A 114 -1.05 10.93 6.70
C GLY A 114 -1.40 11.98 7.75
N HIS A 115 -2.70 12.20 7.95
CA HIS A 115 -3.20 13.07 9.01
C HIS A 115 -3.41 12.34 10.35
N PHE A 116 -3.46 11.01 10.35
CA PHE A 116 -3.72 10.18 11.53
C PHE A 116 -2.81 8.93 11.53
N GLY A 117 -2.17 8.67 12.66
CA GLY A 117 -1.35 7.48 12.91
C GLY A 117 0.16 7.73 12.84
N ASP A 118 0.91 6.65 12.98
CA ASP A 118 2.38 6.58 13.04
C ASP A 118 3.03 6.32 11.66
N ARG A 119 2.28 6.50 10.56
CA ARG A 119 2.80 6.21 9.23
C ARG A 119 3.84 7.24 8.80
N ALA A 120 4.91 6.77 8.18
CA ALA A 120 5.96 7.62 7.66
C ALA A 120 6.44 7.14 6.29
N LEU A 121 7.01 8.07 5.53
CA LEU A 121 7.61 7.84 4.23
C LEU A 121 9.07 8.27 4.27
N VAL A 122 9.99 7.36 3.94
CA VAL A 122 11.41 7.66 3.76
C VAL A 122 11.67 7.84 2.27
N PHE A 123 12.19 9.01 1.92
CA PHE A 123 12.61 9.37 0.59
C PHE A 123 14.10 9.10 0.42
N PHE A 124 14.43 8.38 -0.64
CA PHE A 124 15.79 8.14 -1.13
C PHE A 124 16.01 8.89 -2.44
N ALA A 125 17.26 9.26 -2.73
CA ALA A 125 17.60 9.95 -3.97
C ALA A 125 17.75 8.99 -5.15
N ALA A 126 17.98 7.69 -4.89
CA ALA A 126 18.07 6.65 -5.89
C ALA A 126 17.62 5.27 -5.34
N PRO A 127 17.12 4.35 -6.19
CA PRO A 127 16.66 3.03 -5.74
C PRO A 127 17.75 2.19 -5.09
N GLU A 128 19.00 2.29 -5.57
CA GLU A 128 20.15 1.53 -5.08
C GLU A 128 20.50 1.89 -3.62
N GLU A 129 20.07 3.08 -3.16
CA GLU A 129 20.29 3.50 -1.79
C GLU A 129 19.44 2.71 -0.78
N ILE A 130 18.30 2.16 -1.19
CA ILE A 130 17.36 1.50 -0.25
C ILE A 130 18.05 0.28 0.39
N SER A 131 18.51 -0.67 -0.42
CA SER A 131 19.18 -1.88 0.08
C SER A 131 20.55 -1.57 0.67
N ALA A 132 21.25 -0.55 0.17
CA ALA A 132 22.54 -0.13 0.71
C ALA A 132 22.41 0.51 2.11
N PHE A 133 21.32 1.23 2.38
CA PHE A 133 21.11 1.99 3.60
C PHE A 133 20.38 1.20 4.69
N VAL A 134 19.36 0.40 4.34
CA VAL A 134 18.63 -0.46 5.29
C VAL A 134 19.55 -1.58 5.77
N LYS A 135 19.77 -1.65 7.09
CA LYS A 135 20.59 -2.72 7.71
C LYS A 135 19.73 -3.67 8.51
N LEU A 136 20.04 -4.96 8.47
CA LEU A 136 19.45 -5.90 9.41
C LEU A 136 20.06 -5.65 10.79
N LEU A 137 19.20 -5.54 11.81
CA LEU A 137 19.65 -5.65 13.20
C LEU A 137 20.01 -7.12 13.41
N THR A 138 21.30 -7.41 13.59
CA THR A 138 21.80 -8.72 13.98
C THR A 138 22.05 -8.74 15.48
#